data_AF-K1QT92-F1
#
_entry.id   AF-K1QT92-F1
#
_cell.length_a   1.000
_cell.length_b   1.000
_cell.length_c   1.000
_cell.angle_alpha   90.00
_cell.angle_beta   90.00
_cell.angle_gamma   90.00
#
_symmetry.space_group_name_H-M   'P 1'
#
loop_
_entity.id
_entity.type
_entity.pdbx_description
1 polymer ?
#
loop_
_entity_poly.entity_id
_entity_poly.type
_entity_poly.pdbx_seq_one_letter_code
_entity_poly.pdbx_strand_id
1 'polypeptide(L)'
;MKKCIFLLFINHRLVDSSSLRKALDSVYQAYLPKNMHPFIYLSIEIAPQNIDVNVHPTKHEVHFLHEDAIISSIQAAIETKLLGANSSRTYYTQALLPGAPVSLDSKEEDPSSSKSSGAEKTYAHHMVRTDSREQKLDAFVKPVQSSSSADRTTQPIRSDSAQPMETSTSDQTMQMPSCGVQQKKRPVKLTSILSLQEEVQESMHKNLREMFQFHKFVGCVNKEFSLMQHQTKLYLVNTTKLSHELFYQLMIFDFGNYGILRLSEPAPIYDLALLALDLEESGWTKADGPKTDLAQYIVDFLKSKEEMLSDYFSMEIDEDGNLCTLPLLLDHYIPNMEGLPMFVLRLATEASYFIVNWDKEKECFHTFCKETSEFYCFKPSMFQDLQSETKGSKDGEVSEEKTWKWTVEHTLFSAFRNFLFPPKTFAEDSSILQIANLPDLYKVFERC
;
A
#
# COMPACT_ATOMS: atom_id res chain seq x y z
N MET A 1 37.35 -14.77 21.64
CA MET A 1 37.59 -15.98 20.83
C MET A 1 36.52 -16.03 19.75
N LYS A 2 36.88 -16.10 18.46
CA LYS A 2 35.90 -16.27 17.39
C LYS A 2 35.27 -17.67 17.57
N LYS A 3 33.95 -17.79 17.63
CA LYS A 3 33.28 -19.09 17.73
C LYS A 3 33.16 -19.73 16.34
N CYS A 4 33.22 -21.06 16.25
CA CYS A 4 32.87 -21.79 15.03
C CYS A 4 31.41 -21.46 14.63
N ILE A 5 31.22 -21.12 13.36
CA ILE A 5 29.90 -20.85 12.78
C ILE A 5 29.48 -22.10 12.03
N PHE A 6 28.40 -22.73 12.46
CA PHE A 6 27.86 -23.95 11.90
C PHE A 6 26.37 -23.73 11.58
N LEU A 7 26.00 -23.85 10.31
CA LEU A 7 24.64 -23.75 9.80
C LEU A 7 24.24 -25.11 9.23
N LEU A 8 23.18 -25.70 9.77
CA LEU A 8 22.68 -27.01 9.37
C LEU A 8 21.23 -26.90 8.88
N PHE A 9 21.03 -27.34 7.64
CA PHE A 9 19.72 -27.50 7.04
C PHE A 9 19.42 -28.98 6.83
N ILE A 10 18.22 -29.40 7.22
CA ILE A 10 17.71 -30.75 6.98
C ILE A 10 16.35 -30.61 6.31
N ASN A 11 16.18 -31.17 5.11
CA ASN A 11 14.95 -31.06 4.32
C ASN A 11 14.42 -29.61 4.24
N HIS A 12 15.31 -28.67 3.90
CA HIS A 12 15.06 -27.22 3.79
C HIS A 12 14.70 -26.48 5.09
N ARG A 13 14.85 -27.13 6.26
CA ARG A 13 14.63 -26.51 7.56
C ARG A 13 15.94 -26.29 8.30
N LEU A 14 16.13 -25.10 8.87
CA LEU A 14 17.29 -24.84 9.75
C LEU A 14 17.08 -25.57 11.09
N VAL A 15 18.10 -26.33 11.48
CA VAL A 15 18.08 -27.21 12.64
C VAL A 15 19.42 -27.10 13.37
N ASP A 16 19.43 -27.20 14.71
CA ASP A 16 20.68 -27.35 15.47
C ASP A 16 20.91 -28.80 15.89
N SER A 17 22.17 -29.24 15.82
CA SER A 17 22.61 -30.57 16.25
C SER A 17 23.98 -30.48 16.89
N SER A 18 24.04 -30.68 18.21
CA SER A 18 25.28 -30.58 18.98
C SER A 18 26.24 -31.73 18.67
N SER A 19 25.73 -32.94 18.40
CA SER A 19 26.51 -34.12 18.02
C SER A 19 27.22 -33.92 16.69
N LEU A 20 26.48 -33.45 15.67
CA LEU A 20 27.04 -33.19 14.34
C LEU A 20 28.08 -32.06 14.38
N ARG A 21 27.80 -31.00 15.16
CA ARG A 21 28.73 -29.88 15.36
C ARG A 21 30.06 -30.35 15.96
N LYS A 22 30.02 -31.17 17.01
CA LYS A 22 31.23 -31.73 17.65
C LYS A 22 32.00 -32.64 16.69
N ALA A 23 31.30 -33.49 15.96
CA ALA A 23 31.88 -34.41 14.98
C ALA A 23 32.65 -33.66 13.87
N LEU A 24 32.06 -32.58 13.35
CA LEU A 24 32.69 -31.75 12.31
C LEU A 24 33.85 -30.92 12.85
N ASP A 25 33.71 -30.33 14.05
CA ASP A 25 34.80 -29.59 14.68
C ASP A 25 36.03 -30.50 14.90
N SER A 26 35.82 -31.75 15.32
CA SER A 26 36.89 -32.74 15.46
C SER A 26 37.62 -33.03 14.13
N VAL A 27 36.88 -33.14 13.02
CA VAL A 27 37.50 -33.37 11.69
C VAL A 27 38.32 -32.17 11.28
N TYR A 28 37.78 -30.96 11.37
CA TYR A 28 38.49 -29.74 10.95
C TYR A 28 39.66 -29.35 11.86
N GLN A 29 39.63 -29.69 13.15
CA GLN A 29 40.74 -29.47 14.08
C GLN A 29 42.02 -30.19 13.65
N ALA A 30 41.92 -31.32 12.92
CA ALA A 30 43.09 -32.01 12.38
C ALA A 30 43.77 -31.25 11.22
N TYR A 31 43.04 -30.36 10.53
CA TYR A 31 43.52 -29.64 9.35
C TYR A 31 43.76 -28.15 9.58
N LEU A 32 43.16 -27.55 10.61
CA LEU A 32 43.26 -26.12 10.90
C LEU A 32 44.34 -25.80 11.95
N PRO A 33 45.06 -24.67 11.81
CA PRO A 33 45.98 -24.20 12.84
C PRO A 33 45.27 -23.93 14.18
N LYS A 34 46.04 -24.01 15.28
CA LYS A 34 45.54 -23.68 16.63
C LYS A 34 44.89 -22.28 16.65
N ASN A 35 43.72 -22.16 17.27
CA ASN A 35 42.88 -20.95 17.35
C ASN A 35 42.19 -20.49 16.04
N MET A 36 42.14 -21.34 15.00
CA MET A 36 41.25 -21.12 13.85
C MET A 36 39.99 -21.97 13.96
N HIS A 37 38.86 -21.39 13.57
CA HIS A 37 37.57 -22.06 13.56
C HIS A 37 36.96 -22.04 12.15
N PRO A 38 36.42 -23.16 11.67
CA PRO A 38 35.81 -23.24 10.35
C PRO A 38 34.46 -22.50 10.32
N PHE A 39 34.09 -22.03 9.14
CA PHE A 39 32.72 -21.70 8.78
C PHE A 39 32.15 -22.88 8.01
N ILE A 40 31.06 -23.46 8.50
CA ILE A 40 30.47 -24.67 7.95
C ILE A 40 29.00 -24.41 7.61
N TYR A 41 28.65 -24.63 6.35
CA TYR A 41 27.27 -24.71 5.88
C TYR A 41 27.02 -26.13 5.38
N LEU A 42 26.01 -26.80 5.94
CA LEU A 42 25.67 -28.17 5.60
C LEU A 42 24.16 -28.26 5.35
N SER A 43 23.78 -28.75 4.18
CA SER A 43 22.40 -29.06 3.82
C SER A 43 22.29 -30.55 3.53
N ILE A 44 21.39 -31.24 4.22
CA ILE A 44 21.20 -32.68 4.13
C ILE A 44 19.75 -32.98 3.75
N GLU A 45 19.58 -33.88 2.79
CA GLU A 45 18.27 -34.45 2.44
C GLU A 45 18.21 -35.88 2.99
N ILE A 46 17.24 -36.15 3.85
CA ILE A 46 17.06 -37.45 4.52
C ILE A 46 15.57 -37.80 4.50
N ALA A 47 15.26 -39.08 4.28
CA ALA A 47 13.89 -39.57 4.36
C ALA A 47 13.24 -39.19 5.72
N PRO A 48 12.04 -38.58 5.73
CA PRO A 48 11.40 -38.07 6.97
C PRO A 48 11.24 -39.13 8.07
N GLN A 49 11.12 -40.40 7.71
CA GLN A 49 11.01 -41.54 8.64
C GLN A 49 12.26 -41.75 9.53
N ASN A 50 13.41 -41.19 9.17
CA ASN A 50 14.66 -41.34 9.91
C ASN A 50 14.95 -40.14 10.83
N ILE A 51 14.03 -39.18 10.94
CA ILE A 51 14.19 -37.92 11.69
C ILE A 51 12.99 -37.73 12.61
N ASP A 52 13.24 -37.56 13.91
CA ASP A 52 12.23 -37.12 14.87
C ASP A 52 12.34 -35.61 15.11
N VAL A 53 11.30 -34.89 14.70
CA VAL A 53 11.16 -33.43 14.81
C VAL A 53 10.38 -33.00 16.06
N ASN A 54 9.91 -33.94 16.89
CA ASN A 54 8.96 -33.68 17.98
C ASN A 54 9.58 -33.72 19.39
N VAL A 55 10.89 -33.45 19.52
CA VAL A 55 11.64 -33.63 20.77
C VAL A 55 11.67 -32.38 21.67
N HIS A 56 11.44 -31.18 21.11
CA HIS A 56 11.47 -29.90 21.85
C HIS A 56 10.28 -29.00 21.49
N PRO A 57 9.71 -28.21 22.43
CA PRO A 57 8.53 -27.35 22.19
C PRO A 57 8.68 -26.36 21.02
N THR A 58 9.91 -25.91 20.75
CA THR A 58 10.23 -24.96 19.67
C THR A 58 10.68 -25.64 18.37
N LYS A 59 10.74 -26.98 18.34
CA LYS A 59 11.15 -27.80 17.19
C LYS A 59 12.50 -27.38 16.55
N HIS A 60 13.41 -26.75 17.31
CA HIS A 60 14.73 -26.29 16.84
C HIS A 60 15.81 -27.39 16.85
N GLU A 61 15.61 -28.41 17.68
CA GLU A 61 16.49 -29.58 17.77
C GLU A 61 15.77 -30.79 17.15
N VAL A 62 16.52 -31.63 16.44
CA VAL A 62 16.02 -32.91 15.91
C VAL A 62 16.85 -34.05 16.48
N HIS A 63 16.26 -35.23 16.57
CA HIS A 63 16.99 -36.47 16.84
C HIS A 63 17.00 -37.35 15.60
N PHE A 64 18.16 -37.94 15.32
CA PHE A 64 18.31 -38.89 14.23
C PHE A 64 18.04 -40.30 14.77
N LEU A 65 17.26 -41.10 14.04
CA LEU A 65 17.02 -42.50 14.43
C LEU A 65 18.31 -43.36 14.38
N HIS A 66 19.22 -43.03 13.46
CA HIS A 66 20.52 -43.69 13.27
C HIS A 66 21.68 -42.68 13.32
N GLU A 67 21.74 -41.91 14.41
CA GLU A 67 22.66 -40.78 14.58
C GLU A 67 24.14 -41.11 14.27
N ASP A 68 24.68 -42.19 14.86
CA ASP A 68 26.09 -42.57 14.68
C ASP A 68 26.45 -42.92 13.23
N ALA A 69 25.56 -43.60 12.53
CA ALA A 69 25.78 -44.01 11.14
C ALA A 69 25.77 -42.81 10.19
N ILE A 70 24.85 -41.87 10.42
CA ILE A 70 24.74 -40.64 9.63
C ILE A 70 25.96 -39.75 9.87
N ILE A 71 26.35 -39.55 11.14
CA ILE A 71 27.54 -38.77 11.51
C ILE A 71 28.79 -39.36 10.86
N SER A 72 28.99 -40.67 10.99
CA SER A 72 30.16 -41.37 10.45
C SER A 72 30.24 -41.24 8.92
N SER A 73 29.10 -41.36 8.23
CA SER A 73 29.04 -41.19 6.78
C SER A 73 29.41 -39.77 6.34
N ILE A 74 28.97 -38.75 7.09
CA ILE A 74 29.27 -37.35 6.80
C ILE A 74 30.74 -37.04 7.07
N GLN A 75 31.28 -37.52 8.20
CA GLN A 75 32.71 -37.37 8.52
C GLN A 75 33.59 -37.99 7.44
N ALA A 76 33.32 -39.23 7.04
CA ALA A 76 34.09 -39.92 6.00
C ALA A 76 34.05 -39.19 4.65
N ALA A 77 32.88 -38.65 4.26
CA ALA A 77 32.75 -37.88 3.02
C ALA A 77 33.58 -36.59 3.05
N ILE A 78 33.59 -35.88 4.19
CA ILE A 78 34.35 -34.64 4.38
C ILE A 78 35.84 -34.94 4.44
N GLU A 79 36.28 -35.95 5.20
CA GLU A 79 37.68 -36.38 5.27
C GLU A 79 38.20 -36.75 3.88
N THR A 80 37.43 -37.50 3.09
CA THR A 80 37.79 -37.86 1.71
C THR A 80 38.00 -36.62 0.84
N LYS A 81 37.15 -35.60 0.97
CA LYS A 81 37.27 -34.34 0.22
C LYS A 81 38.44 -33.48 0.70
N LEU A 82 38.70 -33.42 2.01
CA LEU A 82 39.80 -32.68 2.61
C LEU A 82 41.16 -33.30 2.26
N LEU A 83 41.26 -34.63 2.26
CA LEU A 83 42.44 -35.36 1.80
C LEU A 83 42.77 -35.05 0.34
N GLY A 84 41.75 -34.92 -0.52
CA GLY A 84 41.94 -34.53 -1.93
C GLY A 84 42.30 -33.05 -2.15
N ALA A 85 41.91 -32.15 -1.23
CA ALA A 85 42.08 -30.71 -1.37
C ALA A 85 43.48 -30.18 -0.97
N ASN A 86 44.26 -30.94 -0.19
CA ASN A 86 45.63 -30.57 0.19
C ASN A 86 46.63 -30.53 -0.98
N SER A 87 46.23 -30.96 -2.18
CA SER A 87 47.04 -30.87 -3.40
C SER A 87 47.04 -29.48 -4.04
N SER A 88 46.17 -28.55 -3.64
CA SER A 88 45.92 -27.34 -4.42
C SER A 88 45.95 -26.05 -3.59
N ARG A 89 46.89 -25.17 -3.97
CA ARG A 89 46.91 -23.70 -3.79
C ARG A 89 47.61 -23.13 -2.55
N THR A 90 48.92 -22.94 -2.68
CA THR A 90 49.62 -21.76 -2.16
C THR A 90 49.10 -20.53 -2.92
N TYR A 91 48.41 -19.62 -2.24
CA TYR A 91 48.14 -18.28 -2.80
C TYR A 91 49.29 -17.35 -2.42
N TYR A 92 50.00 -16.83 -3.43
CA TYR A 92 50.90 -15.70 -3.24
C TYR A 92 50.06 -14.43 -3.16
N THR A 93 49.84 -13.92 -1.96
CA THR A 93 49.38 -12.55 -1.77
C THR A 93 50.55 -11.62 -2.01
N GLN A 94 50.51 -10.86 -3.11
CA GLN A 94 51.51 -9.85 -3.42
C GLN A 94 51.39 -8.70 -2.42
N ALA A 95 52.42 -8.52 -1.58
CA ALA A 95 52.53 -7.35 -0.73
C ALA A 95 52.77 -6.11 -1.60
N LEU A 96 51.88 -5.12 -1.50
CA LEU A 96 52.12 -3.79 -2.06
C LEU A 96 53.37 -3.19 -1.43
N LEU A 97 54.32 -2.78 -2.27
CA LEU A 97 55.56 -2.13 -1.86
C LEU A 97 55.26 -0.72 -1.31
N PRO A 98 55.79 -0.34 -0.13
CA PRO A 98 55.70 1.02 0.35
C PRO A 98 56.70 1.90 -0.43
N GLY A 99 56.19 2.80 -1.27
CA GLY A 99 56.98 3.92 -1.80
C GLY A 99 57.27 3.90 -3.30
N ALA A 100 56.25 4.16 -4.12
CA ALA A 100 56.44 4.78 -5.42
C ALA A 100 55.25 5.72 -5.72
N PRO A 101 55.49 7.03 -5.93
CA PRO A 101 54.43 7.99 -6.21
C PRO A 101 54.13 8.04 -7.71
N VAL A 102 52.86 8.18 -8.07
CA VAL A 102 52.45 8.64 -9.41
C VAL A 102 51.46 9.79 -9.23
N SER A 103 52.07 10.97 -9.14
CA SER A 103 51.61 12.31 -9.55
C SER A 103 50.88 12.23 -10.91
N LEU A 104 49.87 12.99 -11.34
CA LEU A 104 49.15 14.24 -11.03
C LEU A 104 47.83 14.09 -11.87
N ASP A 105 46.73 14.81 -11.72
CA ASP A 105 46.63 16.25 -11.52
C ASP A 105 45.20 16.66 -11.10
N SER A 106 45.23 17.73 -10.35
CA SER A 106 44.23 18.48 -9.58
C SER A 106 43.01 18.99 -10.36
N LYS A 107 41.85 19.08 -9.69
CA LYS A 107 41.28 20.39 -9.29
C LYS A 107 40.21 20.25 -8.21
N GLU A 108 40.34 21.15 -7.25
CA GLU A 108 39.69 21.25 -5.95
C GLU A 108 38.23 21.73 -6.02
N GLU A 109 37.37 21.16 -5.17
CA GLU A 109 36.32 21.91 -4.48
C GLU A 109 36.29 21.45 -3.00
N ASP A 110 36.36 22.42 -2.09
CA ASP A 110 36.38 22.28 -0.63
C ASP A 110 35.11 21.61 -0.05
N PRO A 111 35.25 20.90 1.08
CA PRO A 111 34.22 20.89 2.11
C PRO A 111 34.80 21.47 3.41
N SER A 112 34.41 22.72 3.71
CA SER A 112 34.55 23.25 5.06
C SER A 112 33.40 22.76 5.94
N SER A 113 33.76 22.30 7.14
CA SER A 113 32.91 22.04 8.31
C SER A 113 32.01 20.79 8.33
N SER A 114 32.52 19.72 8.96
CA SER A 114 31.78 19.12 10.08
C SER A 114 32.73 18.30 10.95
N LYS A 115 32.72 18.63 12.24
CA LYS A 115 33.47 17.96 13.29
C LYS A 115 33.02 16.50 13.38
N SER A 116 33.99 15.60 13.48
CA SER A 116 33.82 14.19 13.79
C SER A 116 33.13 14.01 15.15
N SER A 117 31.83 13.71 15.16
CA SER A 117 31.21 12.94 16.22
C SER A 117 31.39 11.45 15.90
N GLY A 118 31.71 10.66 16.93
CA GLY A 118 32.06 9.25 16.79
C GLY A 118 30.99 8.46 16.01
N ALA A 119 31.45 7.62 15.09
CA ALA A 119 30.60 6.67 14.38
C ALA A 119 29.94 5.73 15.39
N GLU A 120 28.72 6.06 15.78
CA GLU A 120 27.85 5.20 16.56
C GLU A 120 27.54 3.97 15.69
N LYS A 121 27.85 2.77 16.20
CA LYS A 121 27.54 1.52 15.50
C LYS A 121 26.02 1.43 15.32
N THR A 122 25.54 1.62 14.11
CA THR A 122 24.14 1.39 13.75
C THR A 122 23.84 -0.10 13.94
N TYR A 123 23.09 -0.44 14.99
CA TYR A 123 22.69 -1.81 15.27
C TYR A 123 21.73 -2.32 14.17
N ALA A 124 21.71 -3.63 13.95
CA ALA A 124 20.93 -4.25 12.88
C ALA A 124 19.42 -3.94 12.93
N HIS A 125 18.84 -3.70 14.12
CA HIS A 125 17.45 -3.29 14.29
C HIS A 125 17.16 -1.84 13.84
N HIS A 126 18.21 -1.03 13.61
CA HIS A 126 18.12 0.28 12.99
C HIS A 126 18.40 0.24 11.48
N MET A 127 18.70 -0.93 10.91
CA MET A 127 18.93 -1.12 9.48
C MET A 127 17.67 -1.55 8.72
N VAL A 128 16.49 -1.21 9.25
CA VAL A 128 15.21 -1.53 8.59
C VAL A 128 15.02 -0.56 7.43
N ARG A 129 14.99 -1.09 6.20
CA ARG A 129 14.65 -0.32 4.99
C ARG A 129 13.17 0.05 5.02
N THR A 130 12.88 1.21 5.59
CA THR A 130 11.50 1.68 5.77
C THR A 130 11.04 2.65 4.70
N ASP A 131 11.96 3.27 3.96
CA ASP A 131 11.62 4.24 2.92
C ASP A 131 10.92 3.57 1.72
N SER A 132 9.80 4.16 1.29
CA SER A 132 9.01 3.71 0.14
C SER A 132 9.58 4.14 -1.21
N ARG A 133 10.52 5.10 -1.21
CA ARG A 133 11.24 5.58 -2.40
C ARG A 133 12.54 4.83 -2.68
N GLU A 134 13.01 4.02 -1.73
CA GLU A 134 14.21 3.22 -1.91
C GLU A 134 14.02 2.12 -2.96
N GLN A 135 15.02 1.98 -3.83
CA GLN A 135 15.04 1.00 -4.91
C GLN A 135 14.98 -0.43 -4.36
N LYS A 136 13.95 -1.21 -4.76
CA LYS A 136 13.77 -2.61 -4.37
C LYS A 136 14.82 -3.51 -5.06
N LEU A 137 15.12 -4.65 -4.44
CA LEU A 137 16.05 -5.66 -4.99
C LEU A 137 15.61 -6.16 -6.37
N ASP A 138 14.30 -6.15 -6.67
CA ASP A 138 13.75 -6.54 -7.98
C ASP A 138 14.28 -5.68 -9.13
N ALA A 139 14.65 -4.42 -8.86
CA ALA A 139 15.26 -3.53 -9.86
C ALA A 139 16.67 -3.99 -10.29
N PHE A 140 17.31 -4.86 -9.50
CA PHE A 140 18.61 -5.46 -9.82
C PHE A 140 18.48 -6.82 -10.51
N VAL A 141 17.28 -7.39 -10.59
CA VAL A 141 17.01 -8.64 -11.30
C VAL A 141 16.55 -8.31 -12.71
N LYS A 142 17.50 -8.05 -13.61
CA LYS A 142 17.20 -8.08 -15.06
C LYS A 142 17.14 -9.55 -15.51
N PRO A 143 16.08 -10.01 -16.19
CA PRO A 143 16.12 -11.29 -16.89
C PRO A 143 17.16 -11.18 -18.00
N VAL A 144 18.15 -12.07 -17.98
CA VAL A 144 19.05 -12.27 -19.13
C VAL A 144 18.21 -12.91 -20.23
N GLN A 145 17.73 -12.13 -21.19
CA GLN A 145 17.28 -12.65 -22.47
C GLN A 145 18.35 -12.38 -23.52
N SER A 146 18.80 -13.48 -24.10
CA SER A 146 19.73 -13.60 -25.20
C SER A 146 19.29 -12.78 -26.41
N SER A 147 20.28 -12.12 -27.01
CA SER A 147 20.25 -11.37 -28.25
C SER A 147 19.64 -12.10 -29.45
N SER A 148 18.67 -11.46 -30.12
CA SER A 148 18.59 -11.46 -31.58
C SER A 148 17.86 -10.20 -32.09
N SER A 149 18.46 -9.62 -33.11
CA SER A 149 18.32 -8.29 -33.68
C SER A 149 17.02 -8.04 -34.47
N ALA A 150 16.43 -6.83 -34.36
CA ALA A 150 15.95 -5.99 -35.47
C ALA A 150 15.29 -4.68 -34.99
N ASP A 151 16.09 -3.62 -35.00
CA ASP A 151 15.82 -2.25 -35.44
C ASP A 151 14.36 -1.71 -35.56
N ARG A 152 14.01 -0.68 -34.76
CA ARG A 152 13.63 0.68 -35.22
C ARG A 152 13.29 1.65 -34.06
N THR A 153 14.16 2.65 -33.92
CA THR A 153 13.88 4.08 -33.64
C THR A 153 12.72 4.50 -32.73
N THR A 154 13.03 4.93 -31.50
CA THR A 154 12.71 6.29 -30.99
C THR A 154 13.43 6.52 -29.65
N GLN A 155 14.28 7.55 -29.57
CA GLN A 155 14.94 7.96 -28.33
C GLN A 155 14.02 8.86 -27.49
N PRO A 156 13.98 8.73 -26.16
CA PRO A 156 13.52 9.80 -25.30
C PRO A 156 14.70 10.71 -24.92
N ILE A 157 14.50 12.00 -25.19
CA ILE A 157 15.38 13.10 -24.82
C ILE A 157 15.44 13.19 -23.28
N ARG A 158 16.66 13.12 -22.75
CA ARG A 158 16.97 13.55 -21.38
C ARG A 158 17.03 15.07 -21.35
N SER A 159 16.29 15.68 -20.43
CA SER A 159 16.54 17.05 -20.00
C SER A 159 16.85 17.05 -18.50
N ASP A 160 18.15 16.96 -18.22
CA ASP A 160 18.75 17.46 -16.99
C ASP A 160 18.61 18.97 -16.96
N SER A 161 18.01 19.52 -15.91
CA SER A 161 18.21 20.90 -15.46
C SER A 161 17.69 21.03 -14.02
N ALA A 162 18.55 20.68 -13.08
CA ALA A 162 18.48 21.18 -11.71
C ALA A 162 19.21 22.53 -11.64
N GLN A 163 18.54 23.58 -11.17
CA GLN A 163 19.16 24.77 -10.60
C GLN A 163 18.34 25.27 -9.39
N PRO A 164 18.99 25.96 -8.43
CA PRO A 164 18.58 26.00 -7.03
C PRO A 164 17.51 27.07 -6.77
N MET A 165 16.53 26.76 -5.91
CA MET A 165 15.56 27.74 -5.42
C MET A 165 16.20 28.60 -4.33
N GLU A 166 16.35 29.89 -4.64
CA GLU A 166 16.55 30.95 -3.66
C GLU A 166 15.30 31.11 -2.78
N THR A 167 15.55 31.28 -1.48
CA THR A 167 14.60 31.65 -0.45
C THR A 167 13.87 32.95 -0.80
N SER A 168 12.55 32.87 -1.03
CA SER A 168 11.64 33.99 -0.86
C SER A 168 10.33 33.50 -0.22
N THR A 169 10.09 34.01 0.99
CA THR A 169 8.84 33.90 1.74
C THR A 169 7.69 34.50 0.94
N SER A 170 6.76 33.65 0.50
CA SER A 170 5.41 34.07 0.06
C SER A 170 4.44 32.90 0.30
N ASP A 171 3.27 33.23 0.85
CA ASP A 171 2.22 32.32 1.29
C ASP A 171 1.89 31.22 0.26
N GLN A 172 2.28 29.97 0.56
CA GLN A 172 1.88 28.81 -0.23
C GLN A 172 0.60 28.22 0.37
N THR A 173 -0.54 28.56 -0.24
CA THR A 173 -1.73 27.70 -0.17
C THR A 173 -1.38 26.37 -0.85
N MET A 174 -1.34 25.28 -0.09
CA MET A 174 -1.02 23.95 -0.63
C MET A 174 -2.12 23.49 -1.58
N GLN A 175 -1.87 23.56 -2.89
CA GLN A 175 -2.81 23.07 -3.91
C GLN A 175 -2.75 21.55 -4.01
N MET A 176 -3.93 20.93 -4.03
CA MET A 176 -4.12 19.51 -4.31
C MET A 176 -3.68 19.16 -5.74
N PRO A 177 -2.91 18.08 -5.97
CA PRO A 177 -2.69 17.57 -7.32
C PRO A 177 -4.03 17.10 -7.91
N SER A 178 -4.27 17.34 -9.19
CA SER A 178 -5.50 16.92 -9.89
C SER A 178 -5.51 15.42 -10.15
N CYS A 179 -6.65 14.75 -9.96
CA CYS A 179 -6.92 13.45 -10.57
C CYS A 179 -7.38 13.67 -12.02
N GLY A 180 -6.73 13.03 -13.02
CA GLY A 180 -7.20 12.97 -14.41
C GLY A 180 -7.04 14.21 -15.33
N VAL A 181 -6.46 13.96 -16.51
CA VAL A 181 -6.34 14.72 -17.79
C VAL A 181 -6.09 16.25 -17.73
N GLN A 182 -5.09 16.71 -18.50
CA GLN A 182 -4.75 18.12 -18.78
C GLN A 182 -5.87 18.90 -19.49
N GLN A 183 -7.05 19.02 -18.89
CA GLN A 183 -8.08 19.94 -19.31
C GLN A 183 -7.88 21.26 -18.57
N LYS A 184 -8.16 22.38 -19.25
CA LYS A 184 -8.15 23.70 -18.62
C LYS A 184 -9.25 23.73 -17.55
N LYS A 185 -8.87 23.53 -16.29
CA LYS A 185 -9.80 23.64 -15.16
C LYS A 185 -10.42 25.03 -15.12
N ARG A 186 -11.73 25.10 -14.90
CA ARG A 186 -12.42 26.35 -14.61
C ARG A 186 -12.04 26.82 -13.21
N PRO A 187 -11.59 28.07 -13.03
CA PRO A 187 -11.25 28.58 -11.70
C PRO A 187 -12.53 28.74 -10.88
N VAL A 188 -12.57 28.12 -9.70
CA VAL A 188 -13.67 28.28 -8.74
C VAL A 188 -13.55 29.65 -8.07
N LYS A 189 -14.60 30.47 -8.20
CA LYS A 189 -14.67 31.82 -7.62
C LYS A 189 -15.70 31.96 -6.49
N LEU A 190 -16.44 30.89 -6.21
CA LEU A 190 -17.49 30.88 -5.19
C LEU A 190 -16.86 30.91 -3.79
N THR A 191 -17.18 31.94 -3.01
CA THR A 191 -16.65 32.10 -1.65
C THR A 191 -17.08 30.97 -0.71
N SER A 192 -18.26 30.39 -0.96
CA SER A 192 -18.75 29.19 -0.26
C SER A 192 -17.79 28.00 -0.38
N ILE A 193 -17.37 27.67 -1.61
CA ILE A 193 -16.42 26.57 -1.88
C ILE A 193 -15.03 26.92 -1.39
N LEU A 194 -14.55 28.15 -1.62
CA LEU A 194 -13.23 28.59 -1.14
C LEU A 194 -13.14 28.50 0.39
N SER A 195 -14.21 28.86 1.11
CA SER A 195 -14.29 28.72 2.56
C SER A 195 -14.30 27.25 3.00
N LEU A 196 -14.97 26.35 2.28
CA LEU A 196 -14.93 24.91 2.57
C LEU A 196 -13.54 24.30 2.32
N GLN A 197 -12.83 24.76 1.28
CA GLN A 197 -11.45 24.37 1.02
C GLN A 197 -10.51 24.81 2.16
N GLU A 198 -10.70 26.02 2.68
CA GLU A 198 -9.95 26.54 3.83
C GLU A 198 -10.21 25.70 5.09
N GLU A 199 -11.46 25.37 5.39
CA GLU A 199 -11.82 24.50 6.53
C GLU A 199 -11.15 23.12 6.48
N VAL A 200 -11.06 22.51 5.29
CA VAL A 200 -10.33 21.25 5.09
C VAL A 200 -8.84 21.44 5.37
N GLN A 201 -8.24 22.54 4.93
CA GLN A 201 -6.82 22.83 5.17
C GLN A 201 -6.52 23.13 6.64
N GLU A 202 -7.40 23.84 7.34
CA GLU A 202 -7.26 24.16 8.77
C GLU A 202 -7.41 22.92 9.67
N SER A 203 -8.29 22.00 9.29
CA SER A 203 -8.53 20.76 10.03
C SER A 203 -7.45 19.69 9.79
N MET A 204 -6.63 19.83 8.75
CA MET A 204 -5.62 18.83 8.35
C MET A 204 -4.48 18.65 9.37
N HIS A 205 -4.10 17.39 9.58
CA HIS A 205 -3.03 16.97 10.46
C HIS A 205 -1.74 16.67 9.66
N LYS A 206 -0.75 17.55 9.78
CA LYS A 206 0.52 17.48 9.02
C LYS A 206 1.24 16.12 9.11
N ASN A 207 1.42 15.57 10.31
CA ASN A 207 2.13 14.30 10.47
C ASN A 207 1.37 13.10 9.87
N LEU A 208 0.03 13.10 9.90
CA LEU A 208 -0.78 12.07 9.24
C LEU A 208 -0.70 12.22 7.73
N ARG A 209 -0.68 13.44 7.20
CA ARG A 209 -0.48 13.69 5.77
C ARG A 209 0.86 13.13 5.29
N GLU A 210 1.94 13.41 6.01
CA GLU A 210 3.27 12.85 5.73
C GLU A 210 3.25 11.31 5.78
N MET A 211 2.62 10.75 6.81
CA MET A 211 2.47 9.31 6.96
C MET A 211 1.79 8.67 5.74
N PHE A 212 0.68 9.22 5.24
CA PHE A 212 0.01 8.71 4.04
C PHE A 212 0.82 8.94 2.77
N GLN A 213 1.62 10.01 2.66
CA GLN A 213 2.50 10.20 1.51
C GLN A 213 3.59 9.13 1.39
N PHE A 214 4.09 8.64 2.52
CA PHE A 214 5.22 7.71 2.57
C PHE A 214 4.88 6.30 3.03
N HIS A 215 3.60 5.99 3.25
CA HIS A 215 3.18 4.66 3.68
C HIS A 215 3.57 3.57 2.68
N LYS A 216 3.71 2.35 3.20
CA LYS A 216 3.76 1.09 2.46
C LYS A 216 2.51 0.30 2.81
N PHE A 217 1.70 -0.01 1.81
CA PHE A 217 0.55 -0.89 2.01
C PHE A 217 1.03 -2.30 2.38
N VAL A 218 0.35 -2.93 3.34
CA VAL A 218 0.68 -4.28 3.81
C VAL A 218 -0.39 -5.28 3.39
N GLY A 219 -1.67 -4.94 3.54
CA GLY A 219 -2.78 -5.81 3.15
C GLY A 219 -4.11 -5.43 3.79
N CYS A 220 -5.21 -5.90 3.21
CA CYS A 220 -6.55 -5.76 3.81
C CYS A 220 -6.75 -6.81 4.92
N VAL A 221 -7.20 -6.38 6.10
CA VAL A 221 -7.59 -7.27 7.19
C VAL A 221 -9.00 -7.81 6.92
N ASN A 222 -9.92 -6.89 6.64
CA ASN A 222 -11.28 -7.17 6.20
C ASN A 222 -11.73 -6.02 5.28
N LYS A 223 -13.03 -5.93 4.98
CA LYS A 223 -13.57 -4.90 4.07
C LYS A 223 -13.59 -3.49 4.68
N GLU A 224 -13.46 -3.37 6.00
CA GLU A 224 -13.42 -2.07 6.68
C GLU A 224 -11.99 -1.65 7.00
N PHE A 225 -11.12 -2.58 7.40
CA PHE A 225 -9.80 -2.30 7.92
C PHE A 225 -8.67 -2.81 7.02
N SER A 226 -7.65 -1.99 6.88
CA SER A 226 -6.42 -2.31 6.16
C SER A 226 -5.18 -2.06 7.02
N LEU A 227 -4.08 -2.70 6.67
CA LEU A 227 -2.78 -2.51 7.29
C LEU A 227 -1.87 -1.68 6.40
N MET A 228 -1.20 -0.71 7.01
CA MET A 228 -0.12 0.02 6.38
C MET A 228 1.06 0.18 7.33
N GLN A 229 2.26 0.16 6.77
CA GLN A 229 3.49 0.45 7.49
C GLN A 229 3.92 1.88 7.16
N HIS A 230 4.35 2.61 8.18
CA HIS A 230 5.07 3.86 8.01
C HIS A 230 6.27 3.86 8.97
N GLN A 231 7.46 4.08 8.43
CA GLN A 231 8.71 3.91 9.18
C GLN A 231 8.76 2.53 9.86
N THR A 232 9.04 2.48 11.17
CA THR A 232 9.14 1.24 11.94
C THR A 232 7.80 0.76 12.48
N LYS A 233 6.71 1.48 12.23
CA LYS A 233 5.42 1.26 12.89
C LYS A 233 4.41 0.66 11.92
N LEU A 234 3.60 -0.26 12.44
CA LEU A 234 2.48 -0.88 11.75
C LEU A 234 1.18 -0.27 12.25
N TYR A 235 0.31 0.08 11.31
CA TYR A 235 -0.95 0.76 11.59
C TYR A 235 -2.11 -0.02 11.01
N LEU A 236 -3.17 -0.12 11.79
CA LEU A 236 -4.52 -0.50 11.36
C LEU A 236 -5.28 0.77 11.00
N VAL A 237 -5.86 0.81 9.80
CA VAL A 237 -6.60 1.97 9.31
C VAL A 237 -8.00 1.59 8.86
N ASN A 238 -8.98 2.44 9.16
CA ASN A 238 -10.36 2.29 8.71
C ASN A 238 -10.50 2.82 7.27
N THR A 239 -10.49 1.90 6.30
CA THR A 239 -10.56 2.19 4.86
C THR A 239 -11.87 2.90 4.50
N THR A 240 -12.99 2.53 5.11
CA THR A 240 -14.29 3.16 4.87
C THR A 240 -14.26 4.64 5.26
N LYS A 241 -13.85 4.97 6.49
CA LYS A 241 -13.74 6.36 6.95
C LYS A 241 -12.73 7.18 6.15
N LEU A 242 -11.56 6.61 5.83
CA LEU A 242 -10.55 7.29 5.02
C LEU A 242 -11.06 7.58 3.60
N SER A 243 -11.76 6.62 2.99
CA SER A 243 -12.32 6.80 1.65
C SER A 243 -13.46 7.81 1.63
N HIS A 244 -14.31 7.84 2.66
CA HIS A 244 -15.34 8.86 2.82
C HIS A 244 -14.71 10.27 2.83
N GLU A 245 -13.71 10.49 3.68
CA GLU A 245 -13.03 11.79 3.75
C GLU A 245 -12.30 12.13 2.44
N LEU A 246 -11.65 11.15 1.80
CA LEU A 246 -11.01 11.34 0.49
C LEU A 246 -12.02 11.85 -0.55
N PHE A 247 -13.18 11.19 -0.69
CA PHE A 247 -14.16 11.58 -1.70
C PHE A 247 -14.82 12.93 -1.38
N TYR A 248 -15.04 13.24 -0.11
CA TYR A 248 -15.49 14.58 0.29
C TYR A 248 -14.50 15.65 -0.16
N GLN A 249 -13.20 15.42 0.04
CA GLN A 249 -12.15 16.36 -0.36
C GLN A 249 -12.02 16.46 -1.88
N LEU A 250 -12.11 15.35 -2.61
CA LEU A 250 -12.13 15.37 -4.08
C LEU A 250 -13.32 16.19 -4.60
N MET A 251 -14.51 16.02 -4.01
CA MET A 251 -15.67 16.86 -4.32
C MET A 251 -15.38 18.35 -4.09
N ILE A 252 -14.81 18.73 -2.94
CA ILE A 252 -14.56 20.14 -2.61
C ILE A 252 -13.45 20.77 -3.46
N PHE A 253 -12.36 20.06 -3.73
CA PHE A 253 -11.21 20.61 -4.46
C PHE A 253 -11.38 20.59 -5.98
N ASP A 254 -12.10 19.61 -6.53
CA ASP A 254 -12.38 19.51 -7.96
C ASP A 254 -13.78 20.04 -8.33
N PHE A 255 -14.40 20.83 -7.43
CA PHE A 255 -15.72 21.41 -7.62
C PHE A 255 -15.91 21.98 -9.03
N GLY A 256 -16.89 21.43 -9.75
CA GLY A 256 -17.21 21.85 -11.10
C GLY A 256 -16.28 21.40 -12.21
N ASN A 257 -15.31 20.54 -11.92
CA ASN A 257 -14.29 20.08 -12.85
C ASN A 257 -14.16 18.56 -12.85
N TYR A 258 -15.23 17.84 -12.46
CA TYR A 258 -15.20 16.38 -12.42
C TYR A 258 -15.23 15.79 -13.83
N GLY A 259 -14.65 14.59 -13.96
CA GLY A 259 -14.94 13.75 -15.12
C GLY A 259 -16.38 13.24 -15.07
N ILE A 260 -16.82 12.62 -16.16
CA ILE A 260 -18.17 12.05 -16.26
C ILE A 260 -18.08 10.52 -16.14
N LEU A 261 -18.72 9.95 -15.12
CA LEU A 261 -19.01 8.52 -15.03
C LEU A 261 -20.41 8.32 -15.63
N ARG A 262 -20.47 7.74 -16.84
CA ARG A 262 -21.73 7.46 -17.52
C ARG A 262 -22.27 6.10 -17.12
N LEU A 263 -23.54 6.04 -16.73
CA LEU A 263 -24.22 4.78 -16.47
C LEU A 263 -24.36 4.00 -17.78
N SER A 264 -24.21 2.68 -17.73
CA SER A 264 -24.40 1.82 -18.90
C SER A 264 -25.84 1.89 -19.43
N GLU A 265 -26.79 2.01 -18.50
CA GLU A 265 -28.21 2.20 -18.77
C GLU A 265 -28.69 3.38 -17.91
N PRO A 266 -29.42 4.36 -18.47
CA PRO A 266 -30.06 5.41 -17.69
C PRO A 266 -30.97 4.80 -16.63
N ALA A 267 -30.86 5.28 -15.39
CA ALA A 267 -31.60 4.72 -14.26
C ALA A 267 -32.78 5.63 -13.88
N PRO A 268 -34.04 5.18 -14.03
CA PRO A 268 -35.21 5.99 -13.68
C PRO A 268 -35.17 6.38 -12.21
N ILE A 269 -35.17 7.69 -11.92
CA ILE A 269 -35.13 8.21 -10.54
C ILE A 269 -36.35 7.73 -9.76
N TYR A 270 -37.50 7.59 -10.43
CA TYR A 270 -38.73 7.06 -9.84
C TYR A 270 -38.54 5.65 -9.26
N ASP A 271 -37.95 4.74 -10.04
CA ASP A 271 -37.72 3.35 -9.63
C ASP A 271 -36.67 3.28 -8.53
N LEU A 272 -35.59 4.08 -8.63
CA LEU A 272 -34.58 4.20 -7.58
C LEU A 272 -35.19 4.70 -6.26
N ALA A 273 -36.07 5.70 -6.32
CA ALA A 273 -36.75 6.21 -5.13
C ALA A 273 -37.69 5.17 -4.51
N LEU A 274 -38.45 4.43 -5.32
CA LEU A 274 -39.30 3.34 -4.81
C LEU A 274 -38.48 2.23 -4.14
N LEU A 275 -37.39 1.80 -4.79
CA LEU A 275 -36.46 0.83 -4.21
C LEU A 275 -35.90 1.33 -2.87
N ALA A 276 -35.52 2.60 -2.79
CA ALA A 276 -35.01 3.20 -1.57
C ALA A 276 -36.06 3.21 -0.46
N LEU A 277 -37.30 3.63 -0.76
CA LEU A 277 -38.40 3.68 0.20
C LEU A 277 -38.83 2.28 0.70
N ASP A 278 -38.48 1.21 -0.03
CA ASP A 278 -38.68 -0.19 0.40
C ASP A 278 -37.60 -0.68 1.36
N LEU A 279 -36.46 0.01 1.45
CA LEU A 279 -35.38 -0.30 2.39
C LEU A 279 -35.69 0.25 3.79
N GLU A 280 -35.27 -0.48 4.82
CA GLU A 280 -35.46 -0.05 6.22
C GLU A 280 -34.65 1.22 6.53
N GLU A 281 -33.50 1.39 5.88
CA GLU A 281 -32.63 2.55 6.03
C GLU A 281 -33.25 3.87 5.54
N SER A 282 -34.33 3.81 4.75
CA SER A 282 -35.07 5.00 4.33
C SER A 282 -35.77 5.69 5.49
N GLY A 283 -36.05 4.96 6.58
CA GLY A 283 -36.85 5.45 7.69
C GLY A 283 -38.31 5.72 7.33
N TRP A 284 -38.78 5.29 6.14
CA TRP A 284 -40.14 5.51 5.69
C TRP A 284 -41.15 4.80 6.59
N THR A 285 -42.23 5.49 6.90
CA THR A 285 -43.38 4.98 7.64
C THR A 285 -44.68 5.29 6.90
N LYS A 286 -45.75 4.60 7.28
CA LYS A 286 -47.10 4.86 6.72
C LYS A 286 -47.58 6.29 6.98
N ALA A 287 -46.97 7.02 7.92
CA ALA A 287 -47.32 8.40 8.22
C ALA A 287 -46.78 9.39 7.17
N ASP A 288 -45.73 9.01 6.44
CA ASP A 288 -45.06 9.87 5.43
C ASP A 288 -45.82 9.93 4.10
N GLY A 289 -46.88 9.12 3.96
CA GLY A 289 -47.73 9.07 2.78
C GLY A 289 -47.37 7.96 1.79
N PRO A 290 -48.08 7.89 0.64
CA PRO A 290 -47.86 6.86 -0.37
C PRO A 290 -46.46 6.95 -0.99
N LYS A 291 -45.77 5.81 -1.09
CA LYS A 291 -44.41 5.74 -1.68
C LYS A 291 -44.37 6.24 -3.12
N THR A 292 -45.43 6.00 -3.89
CA THR A 292 -45.56 6.45 -5.28
C THR A 292 -45.53 7.97 -5.39
N ASP A 293 -46.16 8.66 -4.44
CA ASP A 293 -46.30 10.11 -4.46
C ASP A 293 -44.98 10.75 -4.02
N LEU A 294 -44.33 10.16 -3.00
CA LEU A 294 -42.97 10.54 -2.58
C LEU A 294 -41.95 10.32 -3.69
N ALA A 295 -41.99 9.19 -4.38
CA ALA A 295 -41.11 8.90 -5.51
C ALA A 295 -41.29 9.90 -6.65
N GLN A 296 -42.54 10.26 -6.97
CA GLN A 296 -42.80 11.30 -7.98
C GLN A 296 -42.28 12.67 -7.53
N TYR A 297 -42.50 13.04 -6.27
CA TYR A 297 -41.95 14.28 -5.71
C TYR A 297 -40.43 14.35 -5.84
N ILE A 298 -39.72 13.24 -5.56
CA ILE A 298 -38.26 13.16 -5.68
C ILE A 298 -37.80 13.39 -7.11
N VAL A 299 -38.48 12.79 -8.10
CA VAL A 299 -38.21 13.03 -9.53
C VAL A 299 -38.37 14.51 -9.87
N ASP A 300 -39.53 15.09 -9.55
CA ASP A 300 -39.85 16.48 -9.88
C ASP A 300 -38.88 17.44 -9.19
N PHE A 301 -38.52 17.16 -7.94
CA PHE A 301 -37.58 17.95 -7.16
C PHE A 301 -36.17 17.93 -7.76
N LEU A 302 -35.61 16.74 -8.06
CA LEU A 302 -34.26 16.64 -8.61
C LEU A 302 -34.19 17.21 -10.04
N LYS A 303 -35.23 17.02 -10.85
CA LYS A 303 -35.34 17.67 -12.16
C LYS A 303 -35.33 19.20 -12.05
N SER A 304 -35.98 19.77 -11.02
CA SER A 304 -35.91 21.22 -10.78
C SER A 304 -34.50 21.74 -10.48
N LYS A 305 -33.54 20.85 -10.20
CA LYS A 305 -32.13 21.15 -9.89
C LYS A 305 -31.16 20.67 -10.99
N GLU A 306 -31.67 20.16 -12.12
CA GLU A 306 -30.86 19.49 -13.15
C GLU A 306 -29.71 20.36 -13.69
N GLU A 307 -29.95 21.65 -13.96
CA GLU A 307 -28.93 22.54 -14.51
C GLU A 307 -27.74 22.67 -13.56
N MET A 308 -28.02 22.81 -12.25
CA MET A 308 -26.98 22.95 -11.24
C MET A 308 -26.26 21.63 -10.97
N LEU A 309 -27.00 20.52 -10.92
CA LEU A 309 -26.43 19.18 -10.77
C LEU A 309 -25.49 18.82 -11.92
N SER A 310 -25.89 19.15 -13.15
CA SER A 310 -25.06 18.93 -14.33
C SER A 310 -23.84 19.85 -14.35
N ASP A 311 -24.02 21.16 -14.11
CA ASP A 311 -22.93 22.13 -14.19
C ASP A 311 -21.90 21.95 -13.08
N TYR A 312 -22.34 21.78 -11.83
CA TYR A 312 -21.45 21.75 -10.68
C TYR A 312 -20.96 20.35 -10.34
N PHE A 313 -21.78 19.31 -10.57
CA PHE A 313 -21.52 17.96 -10.06
C PHE A 313 -21.44 16.88 -11.14
N SER A 314 -21.49 17.24 -12.42
CA SER A 314 -21.44 16.28 -13.54
C SER A 314 -22.49 15.17 -13.42
N MET A 315 -23.63 15.50 -12.80
CA MET A 315 -24.77 14.62 -12.58
C MET A 315 -25.89 15.03 -13.53
N GLU A 316 -26.00 14.32 -14.65
CA GLU A 316 -26.99 14.56 -15.70
C GLU A 316 -28.27 13.78 -15.42
N ILE A 317 -29.41 14.48 -15.44
CA ILE A 317 -30.75 13.92 -15.41
C ILE A 317 -31.39 14.26 -16.76
N ASP A 318 -31.98 13.29 -17.45
CA ASP A 318 -32.61 13.52 -18.76
C ASP A 318 -34.05 14.07 -18.64
N GLU A 319 -34.64 14.42 -19.78
CA GLU A 319 -36.00 14.96 -19.87
C GLU A 319 -37.06 13.98 -19.33
N ASP A 320 -36.78 12.66 -19.36
CA ASP A 320 -37.67 11.60 -18.88
C ASP A 320 -37.51 11.35 -17.36
N GLY A 321 -36.53 11.99 -16.70
CA GLY A 321 -36.27 11.83 -15.27
C GLY A 321 -35.38 10.63 -14.95
N ASN A 322 -34.53 10.22 -15.89
CA ASN A 322 -33.52 9.19 -15.67
C ASN A 322 -32.17 9.82 -15.33
N LEU A 323 -31.53 9.26 -14.30
CA LEU A 323 -30.15 9.56 -13.98
C LEU A 323 -29.24 8.94 -15.05
N CYS A 324 -28.44 9.76 -15.72
CA CYS A 324 -27.57 9.35 -16.82
C CYS A 324 -26.10 9.28 -16.41
N THR A 325 -25.66 10.19 -15.54
CA THR A 325 -24.25 10.32 -15.15
C THR A 325 -24.06 10.63 -13.68
N LEU A 326 -22.85 10.34 -13.21
CA LEU A 326 -22.34 10.66 -11.89
C LEU A 326 -20.93 11.28 -12.02
N PRO A 327 -20.42 12.00 -11.00
CA PRO A 327 -19.07 12.55 -11.05
C PRO A 327 -18.00 11.45 -11.02
N LEU A 328 -17.07 11.46 -11.96
CA LEU A 328 -15.88 10.62 -11.90
C LEU A 328 -14.84 11.26 -10.97
N LEU A 329 -14.80 10.80 -9.72
CA LEU A 329 -13.93 11.37 -8.68
C LEU A 329 -12.51 10.78 -8.67
N LEU A 330 -12.36 9.52 -9.08
CA LEU A 330 -11.08 8.83 -9.04
C LEU A 330 -10.98 7.89 -10.25
N ASP A 331 -9.84 7.92 -10.93
CA ASP A 331 -9.61 7.10 -12.11
C ASP A 331 -9.74 5.61 -11.76
N HIS A 332 -10.46 4.87 -12.61
CA HIS A 332 -10.71 3.43 -12.44
C HIS A 332 -11.42 3.05 -11.12
N TYR A 333 -12.15 3.98 -10.51
CA TYR A 333 -13.03 3.70 -9.37
C TYR A 333 -14.49 3.85 -9.77
N ILE A 334 -15.30 2.85 -9.41
CA ILE A 334 -16.76 2.88 -9.55
C ILE A 334 -17.33 2.64 -8.14
N PRO A 335 -18.22 3.50 -7.63
CA PRO A 335 -18.82 3.32 -6.31
C PRO A 335 -19.72 2.08 -6.27
N ASN A 336 -20.08 1.61 -5.08
CA ASN A 336 -21.02 0.49 -4.97
C ASN A 336 -22.43 0.95 -5.38
N MET A 337 -22.85 0.54 -6.58
CA MET A 337 -24.12 0.93 -7.19
C MET A 337 -25.36 0.40 -6.43
N GLU A 338 -25.20 -0.57 -5.53
CA GLU A 338 -26.27 -0.99 -4.60
C GLU A 338 -26.78 0.18 -3.73
N GLY A 339 -25.90 1.15 -3.44
CA GLY A 339 -26.25 2.33 -2.66
C GLY A 339 -26.98 3.43 -3.45
N LEU A 340 -27.12 3.28 -4.77
CA LEU A 340 -27.67 4.30 -5.65
C LEU A 340 -29.12 4.69 -5.28
N PRO A 341 -30.04 3.76 -4.95
CA PRO A 341 -31.38 4.10 -4.47
C PRO A 341 -31.37 5.04 -3.26
N MET A 342 -30.63 4.66 -2.21
CA MET A 342 -30.54 5.46 -0.98
C MET A 342 -29.87 6.82 -1.21
N PHE A 343 -28.87 6.87 -2.10
CA PHE A 343 -28.25 8.13 -2.49
C PHE A 343 -29.28 9.08 -3.12
N VAL A 344 -30.05 8.63 -4.11
CA VAL A 344 -31.10 9.43 -4.76
C VAL A 344 -32.16 9.92 -3.76
N LEU A 345 -32.61 9.06 -2.85
CA LEU A 345 -33.56 9.43 -1.81
C LEU A 345 -33.00 10.57 -0.93
N ARG A 346 -31.77 10.41 -0.42
CA ARG A 346 -31.12 11.38 0.48
C ARG A 346 -30.81 12.73 -0.16
N LEU A 347 -30.67 12.80 -1.48
CA LEU A 347 -30.53 14.06 -2.19
C LEU A 347 -31.81 14.92 -2.14
N ALA A 348 -32.99 14.30 -2.05
CA ALA A 348 -34.27 14.97 -2.20
C ALA A 348 -35.10 15.10 -0.90
N THR A 349 -34.83 14.29 0.13
CA THR A 349 -35.67 14.27 1.34
C THR A 349 -35.10 15.08 2.50
N GLU A 350 -35.95 15.86 3.18
CA GLU A 350 -35.63 16.66 4.38
C GLU A 350 -35.67 15.90 5.73
N ALA A 351 -35.84 14.57 5.73
CA ALA A 351 -36.03 13.78 6.95
C ALA A 351 -34.74 13.19 7.59
N SER A 352 -34.14 13.95 8.52
CA SER A 352 -33.14 13.58 9.55
C SER A 352 -31.65 13.31 9.22
N TYR A 353 -30.82 14.01 10.02
CA TYR A 353 -29.39 13.93 10.37
C TYR A 353 -28.25 14.03 9.32
N PHE A 354 -28.46 13.74 8.04
CA PHE A 354 -27.45 13.97 7.00
C PHE A 354 -28.13 14.18 5.65
N ILE A 355 -28.51 15.42 5.35
CA ILE A 355 -29.35 15.77 4.18
C ILE A 355 -28.80 16.99 3.48
N VAL A 356 -29.00 17.03 2.16
CA VAL A 356 -28.67 18.18 1.33
C VAL A 356 -29.55 19.38 1.67
N ASN A 357 -28.96 20.43 2.23
CA ASN A 357 -29.66 21.68 2.51
C ASN A 357 -29.70 22.55 1.25
N TRP A 358 -30.82 22.56 0.52
CA TRP A 358 -30.94 23.29 -0.75
C TRP A 358 -31.19 24.80 -0.60
N ASP A 359 -31.38 25.31 0.61
CA ASP A 359 -31.75 26.72 0.85
C ASP A 359 -30.55 27.66 0.93
N LYS A 360 -29.43 27.19 1.50
CA LYS A 360 -28.25 28.01 1.75
C LYS A 360 -27.07 27.50 0.94
N GLU A 361 -26.51 28.34 0.08
CA GLU A 361 -25.42 27.99 -0.86
C GLU A 361 -24.29 27.16 -0.24
N LYS A 362 -23.63 27.65 0.82
CA LYS A 362 -22.52 26.94 1.46
C LYS A 362 -22.95 25.61 2.09
N GLU A 363 -24.10 25.59 2.77
CA GLU A 363 -24.61 24.38 3.42
C GLU A 363 -25.04 23.36 2.37
N CYS A 364 -25.63 23.80 1.25
CA CYS A 364 -25.98 22.97 0.08
C CYS A 364 -24.76 22.24 -0.46
N PHE A 365 -23.71 22.98 -0.83
CA PHE A 365 -22.50 22.37 -1.37
C PHE A 365 -21.84 21.43 -0.35
N HIS A 366 -21.75 21.85 0.92
CA HIS A 366 -21.18 21.03 1.97
C HIS A 366 -21.91 19.68 2.14
N THR A 367 -23.24 19.74 2.25
CA THR A 367 -24.08 18.57 2.51
C THR A 367 -24.20 17.68 1.28
N PHE A 368 -24.32 18.24 0.07
CA PHE A 368 -24.27 17.49 -1.18
C PHE A 368 -22.94 16.73 -1.35
N CYS A 369 -21.81 17.40 -1.09
CA CYS A 369 -20.49 16.76 -1.17
C CYS A 369 -20.36 15.64 -0.14
N LYS A 370 -20.92 15.81 1.06
CA LYS A 370 -20.96 14.76 2.09
C LYS A 370 -21.81 13.56 1.69
N GLU A 371 -23.02 13.78 1.16
CA GLU A 371 -23.86 12.66 0.70
C GLU A 371 -23.23 11.92 -0.47
N THR A 372 -22.61 12.66 -1.40
CA THR A 372 -21.86 12.05 -2.50
C THR A 372 -20.67 11.25 -1.97
N SER A 373 -19.94 11.75 -0.96
CA SER A 373 -18.85 10.99 -0.36
C SER A 373 -19.33 9.75 0.40
N GLU A 374 -20.51 9.80 1.02
CA GLU A 374 -21.12 8.65 1.70
C GLU A 374 -21.57 7.56 0.73
N PHE A 375 -22.03 7.95 -0.47
CA PHE A 375 -22.29 7.02 -1.56
C PHE A 375 -21.01 6.45 -2.17
N TYR A 376 -19.98 7.29 -2.36
CA TYR A 376 -18.72 6.87 -2.99
C TYR A 376 -17.78 6.12 -2.07
N CYS A 377 -17.90 6.28 -0.75
CA CYS A 377 -17.01 5.64 0.20
C CYS A 377 -17.00 4.12 0.02
N PHE A 378 -15.83 3.53 0.28
CA PHE A 378 -15.64 2.11 0.14
C PHE A 378 -16.43 1.38 1.23
N LYS A 379 -17.52 0.77 0.80
CA LYS A 379 -18.40 -0.07 1.63
C LYS A 379 -18.38 -1.51 1.13
N PRO A 380 -18.47 -2.49 2.04
CA PRO A 380 -18.72 -3.88 1.68
C PRO A 380 -19.95 -3.98 0.78
N SER A 381 -19.81 -4.51 -0.45
CA SER A 381 -20.96 -5.03 -1.19
C SER A 381 -21.28 -6.44 -0.68
N MET A 382 -22.57 -6.76 -0.61
CA MET A 382 -23.08 -8.07 -0.23
C MET A 382 -22.72 -9.15 -1.27
N PHE A 383 -22.51 -8.75 -2.53
CA PHE A 383 -22.26 -9.65 -3.66
C PHE A 383 -20.78 -9.76 -4.05
N GLN A 384 -19.90 -8.99 -3.41
CA GLN A 384 -18.48 -8.93 -3.77
C GLN A 384 -17.70 -10.22 -3.45
N ASP A 385 -18.19 -11.05 -2.52
CA ASP A 385 -17.55 -12.31 -2.17
C ASP A 385 -18.03 -13.48 -3.07
N LEU A 386 -19.25 -13.42 -3.59
CA LEU A 386 -19.86 -14.45 -4.46
C LEU A 386 -19.17 -14.57 -5.83
N GLN A 387 -18.60 -13.48 -6.33
CA GLN A 387 -17.83 -13.51 -7.59
C GLN A 387 -16.44 -14.14 -7.44
N SER A 388 -15.90 -14.22 -6.21
CA SER A 388 -14.59 -14.85 -5.97
C SER A 388 -14.63 -16.38 -5.92
N GLU A 389 -15.80 -16.98 -5.66
CA GLU A 389 -15.95 -18.44 -5.54
C GLU A 389 -16.48 -19.14 -6.81
N THR A 390 -16.95 -18.41 -7.83
CA THR A 390 -17.76 -19.01 -8.92
C THR A 390 -17.07 -19.09 -10.30
N LYS A 391 -15.75 -19.24 -10.41
CA LYS A 391 -15.11 -19.51 -11.73
C LYS A 391 -14.03 -20.59 -11.70
N GLY A 392 -14.51 -21.82 -11.62
CA GLY A 392 -13.90 -22.99 -12.27
C GLY A 392 -14.65 -23.34 -13.56
N SER A 393 -14.74 -22.42 -14.54
CA SER A 393 -15.36 -22.69 -15.84
C SER A 393 -14.57 -22.01 -16.96
N LYS A 394 -14.10 -22.84 -17.90
CA LYS A 394 -13.41 -22.45 -19.12
C LYS A 394 -14.37 -21.66 -20.01
N ASP A 395 -14.00 -20.44 -20.38
CA ASP A 395 -13.92 -20.01 -21.77
C ASP A 395 -13.26 -18.63 -21.85
N GLY A 396 -12.46 -18.44 -22.91
CA GLY A 396 -11.44 -17.40 -23.00
C GLY A 396 -12.00 -16.00 -23.25
N GLU A 397 -11.89 -15.17 -22.22
CA GLU A 397 -11.42 -13.79 -22.24
C GLU A 397 -11.21 -13.43 -20.76
N VAL A 398 -9.97 -13.50 -20.28
CA VAL A 398 -9.66 -13.13 -18.90
C VAL A 398 -9.63 -11.61 -18.82
N SER A 399 -10.79 -10.98 -18.77
CA SER A 399 -10.90 -9.71 -18.07
C SER A 399 -10.61 -10.03 -16.61
N GLU A 400 -9.40 -9.71 -16.15
CA GLU A 400 -9.03 -9.82 -14.73
C GLU A 400 -10.02 -8.96 -13.94
N GLU A 401 -11.10 -9.57 -13.46
CA GLU A 401 -12.04 -8.92 -12.55
C GLU A 401 -11.25 -8.50 -11.31
N LYS A 402 -10.93 -7.21 -11.24
CA LYS A 402 -10.12 -6.62 -10.18
C LYS A 402 -10.84 -6.86 -8.85
N THR A 403 -10.23 -7.66 -7.99
CA THR A 403 -10.77 -7.92 -6.65
C THR A 403 -10.90 -6.62 -5.85
N TRP A 404 -11.81 -6.57 -4.90
CA TRP A 404 -11.95 -5.39 -4.02
C TRP A 404 -10.66 -5.05 -3.29
N LYS A 405 -9.85 -6.06 -2.92
CA LYS A 405 -8.52 -5.87 -2.33
C LYS A 405 -7.58 -5.14 -3.28
N TRP A 406 -7.63 -5.48 -4.58
CA TRP A 406 -6.86 -4.78 -5.60
C TRP A 406 -7.26 -3.31 -5.68
N THR A 407 -8.56 -3.01 -5.67
CA THR A 407 -9.08 -1.63 -5.66
C THR A 407 -8.62 -0.88 -4.42
N VAL A 408 -8.67 -1.50 -3.24
CA VAL A 408 -8.16 -0.87 -2.01
C VAL A 408 -6.68 -0.54 -2.15
N GLU A 409 -5.84 -1.50 -2.53
CA GLU A 409 -4.38 -1.30 -2.62
C GLU A 409 -3.97 -0.31 -3.72
N HIS A 410 -4.46 -0.51 -4.94
CA HIS A 410 -3.93 0.16 -6.13
C HIS A 410 -4.69 1.42 -6.51
N THR A 411 -5.96 1.53 -6.08
CA THR A 411 -6.79 2.72 -6.34
C THR A 411 -6.87 3.59 -5.10
N LEU A 412 -7.40 3.10 -3.98
CA LEU A 412 -7.64 3.92 -2.79
C LEU A 412 -6.36 4.30 -2.05
N PHE A 413 -5.45 3.36 -1.77
CA PHE A 413 -4.19 3.70 -1.08
C PHE A 413 -3.25 4.54 -1.95
N SER A 414 -3.31 4.38 -3.28
CA SER A 414 -2.68 5.31 -4.22
C SER A 414 -3.28 6.71 -4.11
N ALA A 415 -4.61 6.83 -4.03
CA ALA A 415 -5.29 8.10 -3.85
C ALA A 415 -5.01 8.74 -2.48
N PHE A 416 -5.01 7.97 -1.38
CA PHE A 416 -4.68 8.47 -0.04
C PHE A 416 -3.30 9.13 0.00
N ARG A 417 -2.33 8.55 -0.73
CA ARG A 417 -0.97 9.10 -0.85
C ARG A 417 -0.95 10.50 -1.43
N ASN A 418 -1.74 10.73 -2.47
CA ASN A 418 -1.65 11.95 -3.28
C ASN A 418 -2.67 13.01 -2.87
N PHE A 419 -3.86 12.58 -2.43
CA PHE A 419 -5.06 13.42 -2.40
C PHE A 419 -5.68 13.57 -1.00
N LEU A 420 -5.41 12.68 -0.05
CA LEU A 420 -6.05 12.76 1.28
C LEU A 420 -5.37 13.77 2.22
N PHE A 421 -6.12 14.74 2.72
CA PHE A 421 -5.75 15.71 3.75
C PHE A 421 -6.35 15.24 5.09
N PRO A 422 -5.73 14.31 5.81
CA PRO A 422 -6.35 13.68 6.97
C PRO A 422 -6.68 14.70 8.08
N PRO A 423 -7.93 14.80 8.56
CA PRO A 423 -8.28 15.70 9.64
C PRO A 423 -7.65 15.28 10.97
N LYS A 424 -7.50 16.24 11.90
CA LYS A 424 -6.97 16.02 13.26
C LYS A 424 -7.76 14.97 14.03
N THR A 425 -9.06 14.85 13.79
CA THR A 425 -9.94 13.86 14.42
C THR A 425 -9.51 12.41 14.17
N PHE A 426 -8.84 12.11 13.06
CA PHE A 426 -8.35 10.76 12.75
C PHE A 426 -7.29 10.24 13.71
N ALA A 427 -6.63 11.14 14.45
CA ALA A 427 -5.68 10.75 15.49
C ALA A 427 -6.37 10.26 16.77
N GLU A 428 -7.66 10.57 16.96
CA GLU A 428 -8.39 10.37 18.21
C GLU A 428 -9.61 9.43 18.06
N ASP A 429 -10.19 9.33 16.86
CA ASP A 429 -11.46 8.64 16.62
C ASP A 429 -11.32 7.16 16.22
N SER A 430 -10.14 6.57 16.47
CA SER A 430 -9.77 5.20 16.11
C SER A 430 -9.73 4.91 14.59
N SER A 431 -9.75 5.92 13.72
CA SER A 431 -9.56 5.72 12.28
C SER A 431 -8.16 5.22 11.94
N ILE A 432 -7.16 5.56 12.75
CA ILE A 432 -5.75 5.17 12.58
C ILE A 432 -5.21 4.70 13.93
N LEU A 433 -4.87 3.42 14.03
CA LEU A 433 -4.38 2.81 15.26
C LEU A 433 -2.99 2.20 15.04
N GLN A 434 -2.01 2.60 15.85
CA GLN A 434 -0.70 1.93 15.86
C GLN A 434 -0.84 0.59 16.58
N ILE A 435 -0.62 -0.52 15.87
CA ILE A 435 -0.80 -1.87 16.43
C ILE A 435 0.52 -2.54 16.79
N ALA A 436 1.62 -2.18 16.14
CA ALA A 436 2.93 -2.75 16.42
C ALA A 436 4.07 -1.81 16.04
N ASN A 437 5.25 -2.09 16.58
CA ASN A 437 6.49 -1.38 16.29
C ASN A 437 7.63 -2.40 16.11
N LEU A 438 8.34 -2.32 14.98
CA LEU A 438 9.37 -3.28 14.59
C LEU A 438 10.50 -3.45 15.61
N PRO A 439 11.06 -2.39 16.23
CA PRO A 439 12.04 -2.51 17.32
C PRO A 439 11.56 -3.36 18.49
N ASP A 440 10.27 -3.33 18.82
CA ASP A 440 9.71 -4.12 19.91
C ASP A 440 9.49 -5.58 19.48
N LEU A 441 9.10 -5.80 18.22
CA LEU A 441 9.02 -7.13 17.62
C LEU A 441 10.41 -7.81 17.56
N TYR A 442 11.46 -7.09 17.17
CA TYR A 442 12.82 -7.64 17.08
C TYR A 442 13.45 -7.99 18.43
N LYS A 443 12.86 -7.60 19.57
CA LYS A 443 13.27 -8.09 20.89
C LYS A 443 12.81 -9.53 21.17
N VAL A 444 11.79 -9.98 20.45
CA VAL A 444 11.19 -11.31 20.61
C VAL A 444 11.52 -12.21 19.42
N PHE A 445 11.44 -11.66 18.21
CA PHE A 445 11.69 -12.36 16.96
C PHE A 445 13.14 -12.13 16.51
N GLU A 446 14.01 -13.07 16.88
CA GLU A 446 15.41 -13.07 16.46
C GLU A 446 15.64 -13.98 15.24
N ARG A 447 16.70 -13.68 14.49
CA ARG A 447 17.20 -14.59 13.45
C ARG A 447 17.64 -15.90 14.10
N CYS A 448 17.36 -17.01 13.44
CA CYS A 448 17.75 -18.33 13.91
C CYS A 448 19.27 -18.53 13.99
#